data_AF-A0A6C0BS54-F1
#
_entry.id   AF-A0A6C0BS54-F1
#
_cell.length_a   1.000
_cell.length_b   1.000
_cell.length_c   1.000
_cell.angle_alpha   90.00
_cell.angle_beta   90.00
_cell.angle_gamma   90.00
#
_symmetry.space_group_name_H-M   'P 1'
#
loop_
_entity.id
_entity.type
_entity.pdbx_description
1 polymer ?
#
loop_
_entity_poly.entity_id
_entity_poly.type
_entity_poly.pdbx_seq_one_letter_code
_entity_poly.pdbx_strand_id
1 'polypeptide(L)'
;MSIDSLVEAIFIKNNFDNEIRFEVDCNMNNKQLAQFLHSLFIKGLILMYGKNNQLVLNSLTMDQIERARQKLKLAHVKARVSLYDKETAFDLNLIPENDHTTIPLEISIMKYNNDEINKQQDNLLTKEFVFKKYINGNLVCISFEII
;
A
#
# COMPACT_ATOMS: atom_id res chain seq x y z
N MET A 1 -9.15 9.31 -17.45
CA MET A 1 -9.78 9.36 -16.11
C MET A 1 -8.70 9.78 -15.12
N SER A 2 -8.94 10.71 -14.19
CA SER A 2 -7.92 11.06 -13.17
C SER A 2 -7.80 9.95 -12.12
N ILE A 3 -6.67 9.88 -11.43
CA ILE A 3 -6.48 8.91 -10.33
C ILE A 3 -7.54 9.08 -9.25
N ASP A 4 -7.93 10.33 -8.93
CA ASP A 4 -8.93 10.59 -7.89
C ASP A 4 -10.32 10.08 -8.29
N SER A 5 -10.72 10.25 -9.56
CA SER A 5 -11.97 9.67 -10.07
C SER A 5 -11.97 8.15 -10.05
N LEU A 6 -10.83 7.51 -10.34
CA LEU A 6 -10.69 6.07 -10.30
C LEU A 6 -10.78 5.53 -8.85
N VAL A 7 -10.11 6.18 -7.91
CA VAL A 7 -10.19 5.81 -6.48
C VAL A 7 -11.63 5.96 -5.97
N GLU A 8 -12.31 7.06 -6.28
CA GLU A 8 -13.72 7.21 -5.92
C GLU A 8 -14.60 6.11 -6.52
N ALA A 9 -14.39 5.77 -7.79
CA ALA A 9 -15.13 4.71 -8.47
C ALA A 9 -14.95 3.36 -7.75
N ILE A 10 -13.71 2.99 -7.42
CA ILE A 10 -13.39 1.70 -6.79
C ILE A 10 -13.88 1.65 -5.34
N PHE A 11 -13.59 2.66 -4.53
CA PHE A 11 -13.71 2.55 -3.08
C PHE A 11 -15.01 3.14 -2.51
N ILE A 12 -15.63 4.11 -3.19
CA ILE A 12 -16.79 4.87 -2.66
C ILE A 12 -18.06 4.62 -3.49
N LYS A 13 -17.99 4.70 -4.82
CA LYS A 13 -19.18 4.61 -5.68
C LYS A 13 -19.57 3.18 -6.00
N ASN A 14 -18.67 2.21 -5.84
CA ASN A 14 -18.95 0.80 -6.07
C ASN A 14 -19.67 0.14 -4.88
N ASN A 15 -20.92 0.56 -4.63
CA ASN A 15 -21.72 0.06 -3.51
C ASN A 15 -22.29 -1.34 -3.73
N PHE A 16 -22.34 -1.81 -4.97
CA PHE A 16 -22.88 -3.12 -5.35
C PHE A 16 -21.79 -4.17 -5.61
N ASP A 17 -20.54 -3.84 -5.28
CA ASP A 17 -19.38 -4.71 -5.46
C ASP A 17 -19.25 -5.27 -6.90
N ASN A 18 -19.55 -4.42 -7.87
CA ASN A 18 -19.40 -4.74 -9.29
C ASN A 18 -17.92 -4.85 -9.67
N GLU A 19 -17.64 -5.67 -10.67
CA GLU A 19 -16.34 -5.72 -11.33
C GLU A 19 -16.04 -4.37 -12.00
N ILE A 20 -14.83 -3.85 -11.77
CA ILE A 20 -14.33 -2.62 -12.39
C ILE A 20 -13.13 -2.96 -13.24
N ARG A 21 -13.11 -2.44 -14.47
CA ARG A 21 -11.94 -2.48 -15.33
C ARG A 21 -11.48 -1.06 -15.58
N PHE A 22 -10.18 -0.85 -15.49
CA PHE A 22 -9.56 0.42 -15.82
C PHE A 22 -8.31 0.16 -16.63
N GLU A 23 -8.01 1.07 -17.55
CA GLU A 23 -6.79 1.01 -18.35
C GLU A 23 -5.64 1.62 -17.56
N VAL A 24 -4.53 0.90 -17.57
CA VAL A 24 -3.23 1.41 -17.09
C VAL A 24 -2.48 1.94 -18.30
N ASP A 25 -1.74 3.03 -18.13
CA ASP A 25 -0.84 3.54 -19.18
C ASP A 25 0.16 2.45 -19.58
N CYS A 26 0.14 2.08 -20.87
CA CYS A 26 1.00 1.03 -21.42
C CYS A 26 2.49 1.39 -21.40
N ASN A 27 2.84 2.65 -21.15
CA ASN A 27 4.22 3.11 -21.05
C ASN A 27 4.80 2.98 -19.64
N MET A 28 3.99 2.62 -18.62
CA MET A 28 4.48 2.40 -17.27
C MET A 28 5.34 1.13 -17.20
N ASN A 29 6.55 1.26 -16.68
CA ASN A 29 7.32 0.09 -16.25
C ASN A 29 6.71 -0.54 -14.98
N ASN A 30 7.15 -1.74 -14.62
CA ASN A 30 6.55 -2.47 -13.49
C ASN A 30 6.72 -1.76 -12.14
N LYS A 31 7.81 -1.02 -11.94
CA LYS A 31 8.03 -0.20 -10.74
C LYS A 31 7.01 0.93 -10.66
N GLN A 32 6.81 1.68 -11.76
CA GLN A 32 5.83 2.74 -11.86
C GLN A 32 4.41 2.21 -11.65
N LEU A 33 4.11 1.03 -12.21
CA LEU A 33 2.85 0.34 -11.99
C LEU A 33 2.65 -0.03 -10.51
N ALA A 34 3.65 -0.62 -9.86
CA ALA A 34 3.56 -0.94 -8.43
C ALA A 34 3.34 0.31 -7.57
N GLN A 35 4.04 1.41 -7.86
CA GLN A 35 3.87 2.71 -7.18
C GLN A 35 2.47 3.30 -7.42
N PHE A 36 1.93 3.16 -8.63
CA PHE A 36 0.57 3.56 -8.97
C PHE A 36 -0.47 2.75 -8.18
N LEU A 37 -0.35 1.43 -8.14
CA LEU A 37 -1.25 0.55 -7.38
C LEU A 37 -1.19 0.82 -5.87
N HIS A 38 0.01 1.05 -5.34
CA HIS A 38 0.18 1.49 -3.95
C HIS A 38 -0.48 2.85 -3.69
N SER A 39 -0.35 3.80 -4.61
CA SER A 39 -1.00 5.12 -4.49
C SER A 39 -2.53 5.00 -4.52
N LEU A 40 -3.09 4.15 -5.39
CA LEU A 40 -4.51 3.82 -5.40
C LEU A 40 -4.97 3.26 -4.06
N PHE A 41 -4.23 2.30 -3.51
CA PHE A 41 -4.54 1.68 -2.22
C PHE A 41 -4.55 2.69 -1.07
N ILE A 42 -3.50 3.51 -0.95
CA ILE A 42 -3.38 4.51 0.12
C ILE A 42 -4.45 5.60 -0.03
N LYS A 43 -4.70 6.12 -1.25
CA LYS A 43 -5.79 7.08 -1.50
C LYS A 43 -7.15 6.47 -1.18
N GLY A 44 -7.37 5.19 -1.49
CA GLY A 44 -8.58 4.45 -1.12
C GLY A 44 -8.79 4.43 0.39
N LEU A 45 -7.75 4.08 1.16
CA LEU A 45 -7.81 4.13 2.61
C LEU A 45 -8.09 5.53 3.16
N ILE A 46 -7.49 6.57 2.58
CA ILE A 46 -7.75 7.97 2.95
C ILE A 46 -9.22 8.34 2.67
N LEU A 47 -9.78 7.98 1.52
CA LEU A 47 -11.18 8.29 1.19
C LEU A 47 -12.17 7.54 2.10
N MET A 48 -11.86 6.30 2.46
CA MET A 48 -12.76 5.47 3.26
C MET A 48 -12.70 5.78 4.76
N TYR A 49 -11.51 6.12 5.28
CA TYR A 49 -11.25 6.15 6.73
C TYR A 49 -10.49 7.40 7.19
N GLY A 50 -10.04 8.24 6.26
CA GLY A 50 -9.33 9.47 6.57
C GLY A 50 -10.25 10.61 7.00
N LYS A 51 -9.64 11.67 7.52
CA LYS A 51 -10.28 12.97 7.81
C LYS A 51 -9.45 14.06 7.15
N ASN A 52 -10.08 15.02 6.49
CA ASN A 52 -9.40 16.14 5.82
C ASN A 52 -8.28 15.69 4.85
N ASN A 53 -8.53 14.65 4.05
CA ASN A 53 -7.56 14.02 3.14
C ASN A 53 -6.28 13.49 3.82
N GLN A 54 -6.34 13.21 5.12
CA GLN A 54 -5.25 12.62 5.90
C GLN A 54 -5.71 11.34 6.57
N LEU A 55 -4.77 10.40 6.71
CA LEU A 55 -4.99 9.13 7.38
C LEU A 55 -4.00 8.99 8.53
N VAL A 56 -4.51 8.76 9.73
CA VAL A 56 -3.68 8.39 10.88
C VAL A 56 -3.40 6.90 10.78
N LEU A 57 -2.16 6.52 10.48
CA LEU A 57 -1.82 5.11 10.25
C LEU A 57 -2.18 4.22 11.45
N ASN A 58 -1.85 4.66 12.68
CA ASN A 58 -2.15 3.94 13.91
C ASN A 58 -3.64 3.97 14.33
N SER A 59 -4.55 4.50 13.51
CA SER A 59 -5.99 4.30 13.72
C SER A 59 -6.59 3.27 12.76
N LEU A 60 -5.81 2.78 11.79
CA LEU A 60 -6.27 1.76 10.86
C LEU A 60 -6.38 0.40 11.57
N THR A 61 -7.52 -0.26 11.41
CA THR A 61 -7.68 -1.66 11.81
C THR A 61 -7.36 -2.60 10.65
N MET A 62 -7.08 -3.86 10.96
CA MET A 62 -6.86 -4.86 9.92
C MET A 62 -8.10 -5.11 9.07
N ASP A 63 -9.30 -5.03 9.64
CA ASP A 63 -10.56 -5.15 8.89
C ASP A 63 -10.72 -4.03 7.85
N GLN A 64 -10.24 -2.82 8.17
CA GLN A 64 -10.26 -1.69 7.23
C GLN A 64 -9.28 -1.92 6.06
N ILE A 65 -8.08 -2.44 6.36
CA ILE A 65 -7.09 -2.84 5.34
C ILE A 65 -7.66 -3.96 4.46
N GLU A 66 -8.31 -4.96 5.07
CA GLU A 66 -8.93 -6.08 4.36
C GLU A 66 -10.05 -5.60 3.44
N ARG A 67 -10.91 -4.69 3.91
CA ARG A 67 -11.99 -4.14 3.09
C ARG A 67 -11.44 -3.35 1.89
N ALA A 68 -10.37 -2.58 2.07
CA ALA A 68 -9.70 -1.91 0.96
C ALA A 68 -9.10 -2.92 -0.04
N ARG A 69 -8.50 -4.02 0.45
CA ARG A 69 -8.01 -5.12 -0.39
C ARG A 69 -9.13 -5.75 -1.22
N GLN A 70 -10.30 -5.99 -0.60
CA GLN A 70 -11.45 -6.55 -1.30
C GLN A 70 -11.97 -5.62 -2.39
N LYS A 71 -12.02 -4.30 -2.14
CA LYS A 71 -12.38 -3.30 -3.16
C LYS A 71 -11.40 -3.29 -4.35
N LEU A 72 -10.09 -3.39 -4.10
CA LEU A 72 -9.11 -3.52 -5.20
C LEU A 72 -9.26 -4.82 -5.98
N LYS A 73 -9.63 -5.93 -5.32
CA LYS A 73 -9.85 -7.21 -5.99
C LYS A 73 -10.98 -7.12 -7.02
N LEU A 74 -12.03 -6.35 -6.74
CA LEU A 74 -13.10 -6.06 -7.71
C LEU A 74 -12.60 -5.28 -8.93
N ALA A 75 -11.48 -4.58 -8.79
CA ALA A 75 -10.79 -3.87 -9.85
C ALA A 75 -9.64 -4.70 -10.48
N HIS A 76 -9.66 -6.02 -10.30
CA HIS A 76 -8.62 -6.96 -10.75
C HIS A 76 -7.21 -6.68 -10.22
N VAL A 77 -7.12 -6.08 -9.04
CA VAL A 77 -5.84 -5.84 -8.36
C VAL A 77 -5.81 -6.64 -7.06
N LYS A 78 -4.90 -7.60 -6.97
CA LYS A 78 -4.61 -8.34 -5.73
C LYS A 78 -3.57 -7.61 -4.91
N ALA A 79 -3.99 -7.01 -3.80
CA ALA A 79 -3.08 -6.54 -2.76
C ALA A 79 -2.74 -7.70 -1.81
N ARG A 80 -1.48 -8.12 -1.77
CA ARG A 80 -0.97 -9.11 -0.80
C ARG A 80 -0.51 -8.36 0.44
N VAL A 81 -1.00 -8.75 1.60
CA VAL A 81 -0.66 -8.11 2.88
C VAL A 81 -0.07 -9.17 3.81
N SER A 82 1.12 -8.89 4.35
CA SER A 82 1.75 -9.69 5.41
C SER A 82 1.99 -8.81 6.64
N LEU A 83 1.87 -9.41 7.82
CA LEU A 83 2.02 -8.72 9.10
C LEU A 83 3.12 -9.41 9.89
N TYR A 84 3.98 -8.60 10.47
CA TYR A 84 5.01 -9.03 11.40
C TYR A 84 4.90 -8.15 12.64
N ASP A 85 4.86 -8.75 13.83
CA ASP A 85 5.07 -7.97 15.05
C ASP A 85 6.48 -7.37 15.04
N LYS A 86 6.70 -6.40 15.94
CA LYS A 86 7.95 -5.67 16.02
C LYS A 86 9.16 -6.60 16.16
N GLU A 87 9.08 -7.58 17.06
CA GLU A 87 10.20 -8.49 17.37
C GLU A 87 10.56 -9.34 16.15
N THR A 88 9.58 -9.99 15.56
CA THR A 88 9.74 -10.78 14.33
C THR A 88 10.29 -9.94 13.18
N ALA A 89 9.85 -8.68 13.06
CA ALA A 89 10.33 -7.79 12.01
C ALA A 89 11.81 -7.40 12.18
N PHE A 90 12.31 -7.32 13.41
CA PHE A 90 13.74 -7.15 13.70
C PHE A 90 14.51 -8.45 13.43
N ASP A 91 14.02 -9.58 13.91
CA ASP A 91 14.67 -10.89 13.71
C ASP A 91 14.84 -11.24 12.22
N LEU A 92 13.87 -10.85 11.39
CA LEU A 92 13.90 -11.03 9.94
C LEU A 92 14.64 -9.91 9.18
N ASN A 93 15.26 -8.95 9.89
CA ASN A 93 15.94 -7.78 9.31
C ASN A 93 15.04 -6.99 8.33
N LEU A 94 13.74 -6.92 8.61
CA LEU A 94 12.78 -6.23 7.75
C LEU A 94 12.70 -4.72 8.05
N ILE A 95 13.18 -4.31 9.22
CA ILE A 95 13.29 -2.93 9.70
C ILE A 95 14.78 -2.67 9.96
N PRO A 96 15.34 -1.52 9.55
CA PRO A 96 16.73 -1.20 9.86
C PRO A 96 16.93 -1.07 11.37
N GLU A 97 17.99 -1.70 11.90
CA GLU A 97 18.52 -1.48 13.25
C GLU A 97 19.13 -0.07 13.35
N ASN A 98 18.29 0.97 13.37
CA ASN A 98 18.75 2.32 13.64
C ASN A 98 18.27 2.76 15.02
N ASP A 99 19.12 3.51 15.74
CA ASP A 99 18.79 4.14 17.00
C ASP A 99 17.55 5.04 16.82
N HIS A 100 16.37 4.53 17.17
CA HIS A 100 15.08 5.22 17.02
C HIS A 100 14.89 6.35 18.04
N THR A 101 15.97 6.95 18.54
CA THR A 101 15.96 7.91 19.65
C THR A 101 15.49 9.31 19.23
N THR A 102 15.41 9.61 17.93
CA THR A 102 15.04 10.95 17.42
C THR A 102 13.92 10.97 16.37
N ILE A 103 13.61 9.85 15.69
CA ILE A 103 12.59 9.80 14.63
C ILE A 103 11.60 8.66 14.93
N PRO A 104 10.27 8.92 14.88
CA PRO A 104 9.25 7.88 14.99
C PRO A 104 9.48 6.73 14.00
N LEU A 105 9.30 5.50 14.48
CA LEU A 105 9.57 4.27 13.73
C LEU A 105 8.80 4.23 12.40
N GLU A 106 7.55 4.69 12.40
CA GLU A 106 6.69 4.81 11.22
C GLU A 106 7.34 5.64 10.11
N ILE A 107 7.91 6.80 10.48
CA ILE A 107 8.55 7.72 9.53
C ILE A 107 9.83 7.09 8.99
N SER A 108 10.61 6.43 9.86
CA SER A 108 11.85 5.77 9.46
C SER A 108 11.59 4.65 8.44
N ILE A 109 10.58 3.81 8.67
CA ILE A 109 10.20 2.71 7.77
C ILE A 109 9.69 3.25 6.45
N MET A 110 8.89 4.32 6.45
CA MET A 110 8.41 4.94 5.21
C MET A 110 9.55 5.50 4.36
N LYS A 111 10.53 6.18 4.97
CA LYS A 111 11.71 6.70 4.26
C LYS A 111 12.55 5.56 3.69
N TYR A 112 12.92 4.60 4.53
CA TYR A 112 13.72 3.44 4.13
C TYR A 112 13.04 2.64 3.00
N ASN A 113 11.73 2.40 3.11
CA ASN A 113 11.00 1.67 2.07
C ASN A 113 11.03 2.38 0.71
N ASN A 114 10.85 3.71 0.69
CA ASN A 114 10.92 4.48 -0.55
C ASN A 114 12.33 4.40 -1.18
N ASP A 115 13.38 4.50 -0.37
CA ASP A 115 14.76 4.40 -0.85
C ASP A 115 15.06 3.01 -1.43
N GLU A 116 14.60 1.94 -0.78
CA GLU A 116 14.75 0.57 -1.28
C GLU A 116 14.00 0.35 -2.60
N ILE A 117 12.73 0.76 -2.69
CA ILE A 117 11.93 0.66 -3.92
C ILE A 117 12.59 1.42 -5.09
N ASN A 118 13.17 2.59 -4.82
CA ASN A 118 13.83 3.39 -5.85
C ASN A 118 15.09 2.71 -6.42
N LYS A 119 15.84 1.98 -5.57
CA LYS A 119 17.06 1.25 -5.95
C LYS A 119 16.81 -0.06 -6.69
N GLN A 120 15.59 -0.62 -6.60
CA GLN A 120 15.24 -1.87 -7.28
C GLN A 120 15.28 -1.72 -8.81
N GLN A 121 15.33 -2.83 -9.55
CA GLN A 121 15.27 -2.79 -11.02
C GLN A 121 13.84 -2.47 -11.49
N ASP A 122 13.71 -1.77 -12.61
CA ASP A 122 12.41 -1.31 -13.12
C ASP A 122 11.53 -2.43 -13.71
N ASN A 123 12.15 -3.56 -14.07
CA ASN A 123 11.54 -4.69 -14.77
C ASN A 123 11.15 -5.86 -13.87
N LEU A 124 11.37 -5.76 -12.55
CA LEU A 124 10.86 -6.74 -11.58
C LEU A 124 9.34 -6.89 -11.72
N LEU A 125 8.78 -8.02 -11.32
CA LEU A 125 7.33 -8.18 -11.31
C LEU A 125 6.71 -7.27 -10.24
N THR A 126 5.50 -6.77 -10.48
CA THR A 126 4.79 -5.86 -9.55
C THR A 126 4.69 -6.40 -8.13
N LYS A 127 4.56 -7.73 -7.97
CA LYS A 127 4.49 -8.41 -6.67
C LYS A 127 5.80 -8.41 -5.87
N GLU A 128 6.93 -8.11 -6.51
CA GLU A 128 8.27 -8.06 -5.90
C GLU A 128 8.54 -6.70 -5.24
N PHE A 129 7.78 -5.66 -5.60
CA PHE A 129 7.82 -4.36 -4.94
C PHE A 129 6.97 -4.41 -3.65
N VAL A 130 7.66 -4.51 -2.51
CA VAL A 130 7.02 -4.60 -1.19
C VAL A 130 7.05 -3.24 -0.49
N PHE A 131 5.87 -2.63 -0.34
CA PHE A 131 5.66 -1.40 0.39
C PHE A 131 5.46 -1.70 1.88
N LYS A 132 6.29 -1.11 2.73
CA LYS A 132 6.31 -1.33 4.18
C LYS A 132 5.70 -0.13 4.90
N LYS A 133 4.80 -0.40 5.85
CA LYS A 133 4.20 0.58 6.77
C LYS A 133 4.25 0.03 8.19
N TYR A 134 4.45 0.89 9.17
CA TYR A 134 4.35 0.50 10.57
C TYR A 134 3.02 0.99 11.12
N ILE A 135 2.20 0.06 11.61
CA ILE A 135 0.82 0.31 12.03
C ILE A 135 0.56 -0.49 13.30
N ASN A 136 0.16 0.19 14.38
CA ASN A 136 -0.24 -0.43 15.64
C ASN A 136 0.79 -1.44 16.17
N GLY A 137 2.08 -1.09 16.13
CA GLY A 137 3.15 -1.98 16.59
C GLY A 137 3.53 -3.12 15.65
N ASN A 138 2.96 -3.17 14.44
CA ASN A 138 3.22 -4.19 13.45
C ASN A 138 3.83 -3.59 12.18
N LEU A 139 4.77 -4.31 11.58
CA LEU A 139 5.20 -4.08 10.21
C LEU A 139 4.19 -4.70 9.24
N VAL A 140 3.53 -3.85 8.47
CA VAL A 140 2.62 -4.22 7.39
C VAL A 140 3.37 -4.14 6.07
N CYS A 141 3.52 -5.29 5.41
CA CYS A 141 4.16 -5.44 4.10
C CYS A 141 3.09 -5.65 3.03
N ILE A 142 3.06 -4.78 2.02
CA ILE A 142 2.02 -4.76 0.99
C ILE A 142 2.68 -4.88 -0.38
N SER A 143 2.23 -5.81 -1.21
CA SER A 143 2.60 -5.87 -2.64
C SER A 143 1.39 -6.09 -3.52
N PHE A 144 1.53 -5.86 -4.83
CA PHE A 144 0.40 -5.82 -5.75
C PHE A 144 0.60 -6.72 -6.96
N GLU A 145 -0.48 -7.24 -7.51
CA GLU A 145 -0.51 -8.07 -8.71
C GLU A 145 -1.82 -7.79 -9.47
N ILE A 146 -1.75 -7.63 -10.79
CA ILE A 146 -2.93 -7.53 -11.65
C ILE A 146 -3.35 -8.95 -12.02
N ILE A 147 -4.65 -9.26 -11.93
CA ILE A 147 -5.23 -10.59 -12.22
C ILE A 147 -6.00 -10.56 -13.54
#